data_AF-A0A8H9XI79-F1
#
_entry.id   AF-A0A8H9XI79-F1
#
_cell.length_a   1.000
_cell.length_b   1.000
_cell.length_c   1.000
_cell.angle_alpha   90.00
_cell.angle_beta   90.00
_cell.angle_gamma   90.00
#
_symmetry.space_group_name_H-M   'P 1'
#
loop_
_entity.id
_entity.type
_entity.pdbx_description
1 polymer ?
#
loop_
_entity_poly.entity_id
_entity_poly.type
_entity_poly.pdbx_seq_one_letter_code
_entity_poly.pdbx_strand_id
1 'polypeptide(L)'
;MYRFHLAASTLFKLTSTWRAKCGNDSEALYVYTAFLLALAAEAVKTVGMSEEDASAEVSATLSAFSVSSMTNIPRETVRRKLKILAERGMIRQGPGSAYTLTLAREAIREFVQRATPLEMPYDWEALQ
;
A
#
# COMPACT_ATOMS: atom_id res chain seq x y z
N MET A 1 12.22 -23.76 -10.77
CA MET A 1 11.43 -23.01 -9.78
C MET A 1 10.56 -22.02 -10.55
N TYR A 2 9.23 -22.23 -10.62
CA TYR A 2 8.33 -21.42 -11.46
C TYR A 2 8.44 -19.92 -11.16
N ARG A 3 8.48 -19.07 -12.20
CA ARG A 3 8.58 -17.60 -12.06
C ARG A 3 7.48 -16.99 -11.20
N PHE A 4 6.31 -17.63 -11.14
CA PHE A 4 5.24 -17.30 -10.18
C PHE A 4 5.70 -17.35 -8.71
N HIS A 5 6.49 -18.35 -8.32
CA HIS A 5 7.03 -18.43 -6.96
C HIS A 5 8.00 -17.28 -6.67
N LEU A 6 8.76 -16.82 -7.67
CA LEU A 6 9.67 -15.68 -7.51
C LEU A 6 8.86 -14.39 -7.30
N ALA A 7 7.83 -14.16 -8.12
CA ALA A 7 6.93 -13.02 -7.99
C ALA A 7 6.20 -13.01 -6.62
N ALA A 8 5.60 -14.15 -6.26
CA ALA A 8 4.92 -14.33 -4.99
C ALA A 8 5.89 -14.14 -3.80
N SER A 9 7.12 -14.66 -3.91
CA SER A 9 8.15 -14.49 -2.88
C SER A 9 8.61 -13.03 -2.73
N THR A 10 8.72 -12.28 -3.82
CA THR A 10 9.05 -10.85 -3.79
C THR A 10 7.93 -10.06 -3.10
N LEU A 11 6.67 -10.31 -3.46
CA LEU A 11 5.51 -9.70 -2.79
C LEU A 11 5.46 -10.06 -1.30
N PHE A 12 5.76 -11.31 -0.95
CA PHE A 12 5.83 -11.74 0.45
C PHE A 12 6.96 -11.06 1.22
N LYS A 13 8.15 -10.92 0.63
CA LYS A 13 9.28 -10.21 1.24
C LYS A 13 8.99 -8.74 1.46
N LEU A 14 8.29 -8.10 0.52
CA LEU A 14 7.87 -6.71 0.66
C LEU A 14 6.88 -6.54 1.81
N THR A 15 5.83 -7.36 1.83
CA THR A 15 4.80 -7.33 2.88
C THR A 15 5.31 -7.79 4.26
N SER A 16 6.32 -8.66 4.32
CA SER A 16 6.92 -9.10 5.59
C SER A 16 7.68 -7.98 6.28
N THR A 17 8.31 -7.06 5.54
CA THR A 17 8.92 -5.86 6.16
C THR A 17 7.86 -4.97 6.82
N TRP A 18 6.65 -4.91 6.26
CA TRP A 18 5.54 -4.16 6.85
C TRP A 18 4.98 -4.86 8.08
N ARG A 19 4.99 -6.20 8.13
CA ARG A 19 4.61 -6.95 9.33
C ARG A 19 5.45 -6.55 10.55
N ALA A 20 6.77 -6.43 10.38
CA ALA A 20 7.66 -6.00 11.45
C ALA A 20 7.36 -4.56 11.90
N LYS A 21 7.14 -3.63 10.96
CA LYS A 21 6.75 -2.24 11.28
C LYS A 21 5.38 -2.16 11.95
N CYS A 22 4.47 -3.07 11.61
CA CYS A 22 3.18 -3.25 12.28
C CYS A 22 3.31 -3.98 13.63
N GLY A 23 4.52 -4.33 14.08
CA GLY A 23 4.76 -4.91 15.40
C GLY A 23 4.31 -6.36 15.48
N ASN A 24 4.33 -7.07 14.35
CA ASN A 24 3.82 -8.43 14.18
C ASN A 24 2.32 -8.60 14.47
N ASP A 25 1.57 -7.49 14.45
CA ASP A 25 0.12 -7.46 14.62
C ASP A 25 -0.57 -7.52 13.25
N SER A 26 -1.32 -8.60 13.01
CA SER A 26 -2.00 -8.85 11.74
C SER A 26 -3.13 -7.86 11.46
N GLU A 27 -3.83 -7.39 12.50
CA GLU A 27 -4.88 -6.38 12.34
C GLU A 27 -4.26 -5.03 11.96
N ALA A 28 -3.15 -4.66 12.59
CA ALA A 28 -2.42 -3.44 12.23
C ALA A 28 -1.88 -3.51 10.80
N LEU A 29 -1.36 -4.67 10.38
CA LEU A 29 -0.94 -4.91 9.00
C LEU A 29 -2.11 -4.72 8.03
N TYR A 30 -3.27 -5.30 8.33
CA TYR A 30 -4.45 -5.20 7.47
C TYR A 30 -5.00 -3.78 7.38
N VAL A 31 -5.02 -3.05 8.51
CA VAL A 31 -5.34 -1.61 8.54
C VAL A 31 -4.36 -0.83 7.67
N TYR A 32 -3.06 -1.10 7.76
CA TYR A 32 -2.06 -0.43 6.92
C TYR A 32 -2.21 -0.77 5.44
N THR A 33 -2.56 -2.02 5.10
CA THR A 33 -2.86 -2.42 3.71
C THR A 33 -4.03 -1.63 3.13
N ALA A 34 -5.04 -1.28 3.92
CA ALA A 34 -6.14 -0.42 3.45
C ALA A 34 -5.64 0.96 2.99
N PHE A 35 -4.65 1.56 3.68
CA PHE A 35 -4.03 2.81 3.23
C PHE A 35 -3.22 2.64 1.95
N LEU A 36 -2.45 1.55 1.84
CA LEU A 36 -1.66 1.27 0.64
C LEU A 36 -2.55 1.08 -0.60
N LEU A 37 -3.68 0.38 -0.45
CA LEU A 37 -4.64 0.18 -1.53
C LEU A 37 -5.38 1.48 -1.88
N ALA A 38 -5.76 2.27 -0.89
CA ALA A 38 -6.35 3.59 -1.13
C ALA A 38 -5.36 4.51 -1.88
N LEU A 39 -4.08 4.50 -1.48
CA LEU A 39 -3.03 5.26 -2.15
C LEU A 39 -2.78 4.76 -3.57
N ALA A 40 -2.80 3.44 -3.80
CA ALA A 40 -2.72 2.88 -5.15
C ALA A 40 -3.90 3.32 -6.02
N ALA A 41 -5.12 3.36 -5.46
CA ALA A 41 -6.30 3.84 -6.18
C ALA A 41 -6.17 5.34 -6.54
N GLU A 42 -5.66 6.17 -5.63
CA GLU A 42 -5.37 7.58 -5.93
C GLU A 42 -4.26 7.71 -6.99
N ALA A 43 -3.21 6.89 -6.93
CA ALA A 43 -2.16 6.89 -7.95
C ALA A 43 -2.72 6.56 -9.34
N VAL A 44 -3.60 5.55 -9.44
CA VAL A 44 -4.22 5.14 -10.72
C VAL A 44 -5.09 6.24 -11.33
N LYS A 45 -5.85 7.01 -10.52
CA LYS A 45 -6.65 8.14 -11.03
C LYS A 45 -5.80 9.17 -11.76
N THR A 46 -4.55 9.34 -11.35
CA THR A 46 -3.65 10.33 -11.92
C THR A 46 -2.94 9.89 -13.20
N VAL A 47 -3.09 8.63 -13.63
CA VAL A 47 -2.45 8.08 -14.84
C VAL A 47 -2.97 8.75 -16.13
N GLY A 48 -4.13 9.41 -16.07
CA GLY A 48 -4.69 10.20 -17.19
C GLY A 48 -4.41 11.71 -17.12
N MET A 49 -3.69 12.19 -16.11
CA MET A 49 -3.37 13.62 -15.96
C MET A 49 -2.05 13.94 -16.66
N SER A 50 -1.89 15.17 -17.17
CA SER A 50 -0.61 15.63 -17.72
C SER A 50 0.47 15.61 -16.63
N GLU A 51 1.74 15.37 -16.99
CA GLU A 51 2.84 15.37 -16.01
C GLU A 51 3.00 16.73 -15.30
N GLU A 52 2.60 17.83 -15.95
CA GLU A 52 2.63 19.18 -15.35
C GLU A 52 1.53 19.37 -14.28
N ASP A 53 0.40 18.66 -14.40
CA ASP A 53 -0.71 18.72 -13.44
C ASP A 53 -0.58 17.69 -12.30
N ALA A 54 0.35 16.74 -12.40
CA ALA A 54 0.51 15.68 -11.43
C ALA A 54 1.30 16.16 -10.19
N SER A 55 0.62 16.25 -9.03
CA SER A 55 1.25 16.51 -7.73
C SER A 55 2.48 15.61 -7.49
N ALA A 56 3.60 16.16 -7.01
CA ALA A 56 4.81 15.40 -6.68
C ALA A 56 4.58 14.27 -5.65
N GLU A 57 3.50 14.36 -4.88
CA GLU A 57 3.10 13.39 -3.88
C GLU A 57 1.72 12.79 -4.20
N VAL A 58 1.57 11.50 -3.90
CA VAL A 58 0.28 10.81 -3.85
C VAL A 58 -0.09 10.63 -2.39
N SER A 59 -1.31 11.04 -2.02
CA SER A 59 -1.80 10.87 -0.66
C SER A 59 -3.17 10.19 -0.64
N ALA A 60 -3.41 9.40 0.39
CA ALA A 60 -4.70 8.80 0.67
C ALA A 60 -5.09 9.06 2.12
N THR A 61 -6.31 9.55 2.32
CA THR A 61 -6.85 9.90 3.64
C THR A 61 -8.01 8.98 3.98
N LEU A 62 -7.94 8.33 5.13
CA LEU A 62 -8.96 7.40 5.61
C LEU A 62 -9.32 7.71 7.07
N SER A 63 -10.60 7.56 7.39
CA SER A 63 -11.09 7.62 8.76
C SER A 63 -11.17 6.21 9.37
N ALA A 64 -11.26 6.13 10.71
CA ALA A 64 -11.53 4.86 11.38
C ALA A 64 -12.85 4.23 10.94
N PHE A 65 -13.85 5.04 10.58
CA PHE A 65 -15.10 4.56 9.99
C PHE A 65 -14.84 3.89 8.65
N SER A 66 -14.13 4.56 7.73
CA SER A 66 -13.84 4.05 6.39
C SER A 66 -13.07 2.73 6.46
N VAL A 67 -12.01 2.67 7.28
CA VAL A 67 -11.21 1.45 7.45
C VAL A 67 -12.03 0.31 8.04
N SER A 68 -12.85 0.58 9.06
CA SER A 68 -13.73 -0.43 9.66
C SER A 68 -14.72 -0.98 8.64
N SER A 69 -15.34 -0.12 7.83
CA SER A 69 -16.27 -0.52 6.78
C SER A 69 -15.59 -1.36 5.69
N MET A 70 -14.34 -1.05 5.32
CA MET A 70 -13.59 -1.79 4.30
C MET A 70 -13.07 -3.15 4.80
N THR A 71 -12.64 -3.22 6.06
CA THR A 71 -11.91 -4.38 6.62
C THR A 71 -12.77 -5.29 7.49
N ASN A 72 -13.98 -4.84 7.85
CA ASN A 72 -14.85 -5.46 8.85
C ASN A 72 -14.22 -5.59 10.26
N ILE A 73 -13.11 -4.90 10.52
CA ILE A 73 -12.50 -4.81 11.84
C ILE A 73 -13.33 -3.84 12.70
N PRO A 74 -13.62 -4.14 13.99
CA PRO A 74 -14.35 -3.23 14.86
C PRO A 74 -13.71 -1.83 14.93
N ARG A 75 -14.53 -0.78 14.87
CA ARG A 75 -14.06 0.62 14.84
C ARG A 75 -13.09 0.97 15.97
N GLU A 76 -13.33 0.46 17.18
CA GLU A 76 -12.44 0.73 18.31
C GLU A 76 -11.08 0.06 18.14
N THR A 77 -11.05 -1.17 17.65
CA THR A 77 -9.82 -1.85 17.25
C THR A 77 -9.08 -1.05 16.19
N VAL A 78 -9.78 -0.59 15.14
CA VAL A 78 -9.20 0.26 14.09
C VAL A 78 -8.61 1.54 14.68
N ARG A 79 -9.34 2.27 15.54
CA ARG A 79 -8.83 3.48 16.20
C ARG A 79 -7.55 3.23 16.97
N ARG A 80 -7.50 2.15 17.74
CA ARG A 80 -6.31 1.73 18.47
C ARG A 80 -5.13 1.44 17.52
N LYS A 81 -5.36 0.72 16.41
CA LYS A 81 -4.30 0.45 15.42
C LYS A 81 -3.82 1.72 14.72
N LEU A 82 -4.73 2.63 14.36
CA LEU A 82 -4.37 3.89 13.71
C LEU A 82 -3.43 4.73 14.58
N LYS A 83 -3.69 4.80 15.90
CA LYS A 83 -2.76 5.44 16.85
C LYS A 83 -1.38 4.78 16.83
N ILE A 84 -1.32 3.46 16.94
CA ILE A 84 -0.05 2.70 16.91
C ILE A 84 0.71 2.94 15.60
N LEU A 85 0.01 2.91 14.46
CA LEU A 85 0.62 3.15 13.14
C LEU A 85 1.13 4.59 13.01
N ALA A 86 0.41 5.56 13.57
CA ALA A 86 0.82 6.96 13.58
C ALA A 86 2.02 7.21 14.50
N GLU A 87 2.03 6.64 15.71
CA GLU A 87 3.17 6.68 16.64
C GLU A 87 4.45 6.10 16.01
N ARG A 88 4.30 5.13 15.10
CA ARG A 88 5.39 4.50 14.36
C ARG A 88 5.76 5.23 13.06
N GLY A 89 5.15 6.37 12.77
CA GLY A 89 5.41 7.17 11.57
C GLY A 89 4.97 6.52 10.27
N MET A 90 4.11 5.49 10.31
CA MET A 90 3.65 4.80 9.11
C MET A 90 2.52 5.55 8.40
N ILE A 91 1.74 6.31 9.16
CA ILE A 91 0.68 7.22 8.70
C ILE A 91 0.74 8.50 9.53
N ARG A 92 0.15 9.59 9.05
CA ARG A 92 0.07 10.85 9.79
C ARG A 92 -1.35 11.11 10.22
N GLN A 93 -1.54 11.64 11.43
CA GLN A 93 -2.85 12.10 11.86
C GLN A 93 -3.17 13.43 11.17
N GLY A 94 -4.33 13.49 10.51
CA GLY A 94 -4.85 14.68 9.84
C GLY A 94 -5.95 15.37 10.67
N PRO A 95 -6.53 16.45 10.14
CA PRO A 95 -7.68 17.11 10.76
C PRO A 95 -8.89 16.17 10.83
N GLY A 96 -9.75 16.35 11.84
CA GLY A 96 -11.05 15.68 11.90
C GLY A 96 -11.04 14.16 12.18
N SER A 97 -10.04 13.66 12.93
CA SER A 97 -9.85 12.22 13.24
C SER A 97 -9.50 11.32 12.05
N ALA A 98 -9.19 11.91 10.89
CA ALA A 98 -8.68 11.19 9.74
C ALA A 98 -7.17 10.96 9.86
N TYR A 99 -6.67 9.97 9.12
CA TYR A 99 -5.25 9.70 8.98
C TYR A 99 -4.90 9.67 7.50
N THR A 100 -3.66 10.02 7.18
CA THR A 100 -3.17 10.16 5.81
C THR A 100 -1.89 9.37 5.64
N LEU A 101 -1.80 8.62 4.54
CA LEU A 101 -0.56 8.08 4.01
C LEU A 101 -0.16 8.92 2.80
N THR A 102 1.10 9.36 2.76
CA THR A 102 1.65 10.11 1.63
C THR A 102 2.94 9.47 1.16
N LEU A 103 3.09 9.30 -0.14
CA LEU A 103 4.31 8.83 -0.78
C LEU A 103 4.70 9.76 -1.92
N ALA A 104 5.99 10.05 -2.04
CA ALA A 104 6.53 10.75 -3.20
C ALA A 104 6.35 9.86 -4.45
N ARG A 105 5.94 10.48 -5.57
CA ARG A 105 5.81 9.76 -6.85
C ARG A 105 7.11 9.11 -7.28
N GLU A 106 8.24 9.75 -7.01
CA GLU A 106 9.55 9.21 -7.33
C GLU A 106 9.81 7.90 -6.58
N ALA A 107 9.47 7.83 -5.29
CA ALA A 107 9.60 6.60 -4.51
C ALA A 107 8.72 5.46 -5.05
N ILE A 108 7.54 5.79 -5.59
CA ILE A 108 6.67 4.81 -6.26
C ILE A 108 7.31 4.35 -7.58
N ARG A 109 7.84 5.27 -8.39
CA ARG A 109 8.52 4.98 -9.65
C ARG A 109 9.74 4.08 -9.44
N GLU A 110 10.61 4.43 -8.50
CA GLU A 110 11.77 3.61 -8.10
C GLU A 110 11.36 2.23 -7.59
N PHE A 111 10.26 2.15 -6.83
CA PHE A 111 9.73 0.86 -6.38
C PHE A 111 9.26 0.00 -7.55
N VAL A 112 8.49 0.57 -8.47
CA VAL A 112 7.99 -0.12 -9.67
C VAL A 112 9.17 -0.60 -10.51
N GLN A 113 10.13 0.26 -10.84
CA GLN A 113 11.32 -0.10 -11.63
C GLN A 113 12.12 -1.26 -11.01
N ARG A 114 12.27 -1.27 -9.67
CA ARG A 114 12.90 -2.40 -8.97
C ARG A 114 12.06 -3.67 -9.00
N ALA A 115 10.73 -3.55 -9.11
CA ALA A 115 9.79 -4.66 -9.20
C ALA A 115 9.54 -5.16 -10.64
N THR A 116 9.94 -4.41 -11.68
CA THR A 116 9.77 -4.74 -13.11
C THR A 116 10.54 -5.97 -13.65
N PRO A 117 11.43 -6.70 -12.93
CA PRO A 117 11.93 -7.99 -13.43
C PRO A 117 10.85 -9.09 -13.66
N LEU A 118 9.57 -8.77 -13.45
CA LEU A 118 8.41 -9.63 -13.66
C LEU A 118 7.87 -9.63 -15.11
N GLU A 119 8.31 -8.70 -15.96
CA GLU A 119 7.91 -8.62 -17.36
C GLU A 119 8.97 -9.28 -18.26
N MET A 120 8.90 -10.59 -18.44
CA MET A 120 9.33 -11.17 -19.73
C MET A 120 8.19 -12.06 -20.22
N PRO A 121 7.75 -11.91 -21.50
CA PRO A 121 6.59 -12.61 -22.03
C PRO A 121 6.70 -14.11 -21.79
N TYR A 122 5.62 -14.67 -21.26
CA TYR A 122 5.45 -16.10 -21.14
C TYR A 122 5.16 -16.62 -22.55
N ASP A 123 6.12 -17.30 -23.16
CA ASP A 123 5.91 -18.01 -24.42
C ASP A 123 5.01 -19.22 -24.15
N TRP A 124 3.72 -19.05 -24.41
CA TRP A 124 2.69 -20.06 -24.25
C TRP A 124 2.74 -21.11 -25.37
N GLU A 125 3.45 -20.85 -26.46
CA GLU A 125 3.60 -21.75 -27.60
C GLU A 125 4.71 -22.78 -27.38
N ALA A 126 5.71 -22.48 -26.54
CA ALA A 126 6.80 -23.39 -26.20
C ALA A 126 6.41 -24.56 -25.26
N LEU A 127 5.12 -24.72 -24.94
CA LEU A 127 4.58 -25.75 -24.04
C LEU A 127 3.60 -26.72 -24.72
N GLN A 128 3.46 -26.67 -26.05
CA GLN A 128 2.81 -27.72 -26.85
C GLN A 128 3.84 -28.71 -27.39
#